data_AF-A0A7C3K1X5-F1
#
_entry.id   AF-A0A7C3K1X5-F1
#
_cell.length_a   1.000
_cell.length_b   1.000
_cell.length_c   1.000
_cell.angle_alpha   90.00
_cell.angle_beta   90.00
_cell.angle_gamma   90.00
#
_symmetry.space_group_name_H-M   'P 1'
#
loop_
_entity.id
_entity.type
_entity.pdbx_description
1 polymer ?
#
loop_
_entity_poly.entity_id
_entity_poly.type
_entity_poly.pdbx_seq_one_letter_code
_entity_poly.pdbx_strand_id
1 'polypeptide(L)' 'MKIADLTTEELKSIIREVMEEKFKEFLVDPDYGLELREEIEKRLTDSLTSKERISLEEVKNKVGIE' A
#
# COMPACT_ATOMS: atom_id res chain seq x y z
N MET A 1 -26.71 -2.62 26.86
CA MET A 1 -25.96 -1.57 27.56
C MET A 1 -26.31 -0.25 26.91
N LYS A 2 -26.77 0.76 27.65
CA LYS A 2 -26.95 2.09 27.07
C LYS A 2 -25.58 2.77 27.02
N ILE A 3 -25.39 3.71 26.10
CA ILE A 3 -24.12 4.45 25.99
C ILE A 3 -23.80 5.17 27.31
N ALA A 4 -24.83 5.65 28.02
CA ALA A 4 -24.69 6.29 29.33
C ALA A 4 -24.15 5.36 30.42
N ASP A 5 -24.15 4.05 30.20
CA ASP A 5 -23.66 3.05 31.16
C ASP A 5 -22.17 2.71 30.95
N LEU A 6 -21.53 3.26 29.91
CA LEU A 6 -20.12 3.00 29.59
C LEU A 6 -19.19 3.84 30.48
N THR A 7 -18.11 3.21 30.93
CA THR A 7 -16.95 3.95 31.42
C THR A 7 -16.25 4.69 30.27
N THR A 8 -15.49 5.72 30.61
CA THR A 8 -14.70 6.48 29.64
C THR A 8 -13.74 5.58 28.84
N GLU A 9 -13.18 4.55 29.47
CA GLU A 9 -12.24 3.64 28.81
C GLU A 9 -12.93 2.69 27.84
N GLU A 10 -14.11 2.17 28.19
CA GLU A 10 -14.91 1.35 27.27
C GLU A 10 -15.36 2.18 26.06
N LEU A 11 -15.78 3.43 26.27
CA LEU A 11 -16.15 4.33 25.16
C LEU A 11 -14.96 4.62 24.25
N LYS A 12 -13.77 4.90 24.80
CA LYS A 12 -12.54 5.08 24.00
C LYS A 12 -12.17 3.82 23.23
N SER A 13 -12.36 2.65 23.81
CA SER A 13 -12.08 1.38 23.14
C SER A 13 -12.97 1.20 21.92
N ILE A 14 -14.28 1.43 22.05
CA ILE A 14 -15.24 1.36 20.95
C ILE A 14 -14.88 2.36 19.84
N ILE A 15 -14.57 3.61 20.21
CA ILE A 15 -14.18 4.63 19.22
C ILE A 15 -12.90 4.21 18.49
N ARG A 16 -11.90 3.68 19.21
CA ARG A 16 -10.64 3.21 18.61
C ARG A 16 -10.89 2.09 17.61
N GLU A 17 -11.70 1.10 17.98
CA GLU A 17 -12.05 -0.02 17.12
C GLU A 17 -12.71 0.45 15.81
N VAL A 18 -13.72 1.32 15.91
CA VAL A 18 -14.39 1.90 14.74
C VAL A 18 -13.41 2.71 13.88
N MET A 19 -12.52 3.48 14.50
CA MET A 19 -11.51 4.25 13.76
C MET A 19 -10.52 3.32 13.06
N GLU A 20 -10.06 2.24 13.68
CA GLU A 20 -9.17 1.26 13.07
C GLU A 20 -9.83 0.56 11.88
N GLU A 21 -11.10 0.20 11.98
CA GLU A 21 -11.89 -0.32 10.85
C GLU A 21 -11.95 0.69 9.70
N LYS A 22 -12.25 1.96 10.01
CA LYS A 22 -12.28 3.02 8.98
C LYS A 22 -10.91 3.30 8.39
N PHE A 23 -9.85 3.29 9.17
CA PHE A 23 -8.51 3.42 8.63
C PHE A 23 -8.16 2.27 7.71
N LYS A 24 -8.57 1.02 7.98
CA LYS A 24 -8.38 -0.09 7.03
C LYS A 24 -9.12 0.14 5.70
N GLU A 25 -10.28 0.80 5.73
CA GLU A 25 -11.01 1.21 4.52
C GLU A 25 -10.32 2.37 3.77
N PHE A 26 -9.55 3.23 4.44
CA PHE A 26 -8.82 4.36 3.84
C PHE A 26 -7.37 4.06 3.46
N LEU A 27 -6.72 3.11 4.14
CA LEU A 27 -5.33 2.69 3.91
C LEU A 27 -5.21 1.67 2.77
N VAL A 28 -6.19 1.65 1.87
CA VAL A 28 -6.04 1.01 0.56
C VAL A 28 -5.09 1.84 -0.30
N ASP A 29 -4.52 1.17 -1.30
CA ASP A 29 -3.64 1.77 -2.28
C ASP A 29 -4.27 3.08 -2.82
N PRO A 30 -3.64 4.25 -2.63
CA PRO A 30 -4.18 5.53 -3.07
C PRO A 30 -4.34 5.60 -4.59
N ASP A 31 -3.62 4.76 -5.33
CA ASP A 31 -3.71 4.65 -6.78
C ASP A 31 -4.68 3.54 -7.23
N TYR A 32 -5.41 2.90 -6.30
CA TYR A 32 -6.35 1.83 -6.61
C TYR A 32 -7.43 2.28 -7.60
N GLY A 33 -7.51 1.59 -8.74
CA GLY A 33 -8.46 1.88 -9.81
C GLY A 33 -8.02 3.01 -10.75
N LEU A 34 -6.83 3.57 -10.59
CA LEU A 34 -6.24 4.48 -11.57
C LEU A 34 -5.64 3.69 -12.74
N GLU A 35 -5.70 4.28 -13.93
CA GLU A 35 -5.01 3.78 -15.11
C GLU A 35 -3.53 4.16 -15.08
N LEU A 36 -2.69 3.36 -15.75
CA LEU A 36 -1.29 3.71 -15.95
C LEU A 36 -1.20 4.91 -16.89
N ARG A 37 -0.28 5.83 -16.56
CA ARG A 37 0.07 6.91 -17.49
C ARG A 37 0.81 6.32 -18.69
N GLU A 38 0.63 6.92 -19.87
CA GLU A 38 1.20 6.43 -21.14
C GLU A 38 2.73 6.24 -21.05
N GLU A 39 3.44 7.13 -20.36
CA GLU A 39 4.89 7.01 -20.20
C GLU A 39 5.30 5.81 -19.35
N ILE A 40 4.48 5.41 -18.38
CA ILE A 40 4.73 4.26 -17.52
C ILE A 40 4.42 2.98 -18.27
N GLU A 41 3.29 2.93 -18.98
CA GLU A 41 2.92 1.81 -19.83
C GLU A 41 4.02 1.53 -20.86
N LYS A 42 4.45 2.55 -21.60
CA LYS A 42 5.53 2.43 -22.59
C LYS A 42 6.82 1.87 -21.97
N ARG A 43 7.24 2.41 -20.82
CA ARG A 43 8.46 1.95 -20.13
C ARG A 43 8.38 0.49 -19.71
N LEU A 44 7.20 0.04 -19.25
CA LEU A 44 6.98 -1.36 -18.88
C LEU A 44 6.97 -2.27 -20.10
N THR A 45 6.33 -1.87 -21.20
CA THR A 45 6.37 -2.62 -22.47
C THR A 45 7.79 -2.76 -23.01
N ASP A 46 8.57 -1.67 -23.00
CA ASP A 46 9.98 -1.68 -23.41
C ASP A 46 10.81 -2.63 -22.52
N SER A 47 10.53 -2.64 -21.21
CA SER A 47 11.21 -3.54 -20.26
C SER A 47 10.85 -5.01 -20.49
N LEU A 48 9.57 -5.33 -20.72
CA LEU A 48 9.09 -6.69 -20.95
C LEU A 48 9.60 -7.29 -22.27
N THR A 49 9.69 -6.46 -23.31
CA THR A 49 10.18 -6.89 -24.63
C THR A 49 11.71 -6.99 -24.69
N SER A 50 12.42 -6.34 -23.78
CA SER A 50 13.87 -6.42 -23.69
C SER A 50 14.35 -7.86 -23.43
N LYS A 51 15.42 -8.24 -24.13
CA LYS A 51 16.17 -9.50 -23.90
C LYS A 51 17.41 -9.28 -23.04
N GLU A 52 17.73 -8.04 -22.70
CA GLU A 52 18.87 -7.72 -21.86
C GLU A 52 18.63 -8.23 -20.45
N ARG A 53 19.59 -8.97 -19.91
CA ARG A 53 19.54 -9.53 -18.56
C ARG A 53 20.86 -9.22 -17.88
N ILE A 54 20.78 -8.86 -16.61
CA ILE A 54 21.93 -8.67 -15.74
C ILE A 54 21.91 -9.75 -14.65
N SER A 55 23.07 -10.02 -14.06
CA SER A 55 23.17 -11.01 -12.99
C SER A 55 22.50 -10.50 -11.71
N LEU A 56 22.12 -11.42 -10.82
CA LEU A 56 21.59 -11.06 -9.49
C LEU A 56 22.57 -10.17 -8.71
N GLU A 57 23.87 -10.47 -8.78
CA GLU A 57 24.93 -9.67 -8.16
C GLU A 57 24.97 -8.24 -8.71
N GLU A 58 24.79 -8.09 -10.03
CA GLU A 58 24.73 -6.76 -10.63
C GLU A 58 23.48 -5.97 -10.20
N VAL A 59 22.32 -6.64 -10.06
CA VAL A 59 21.09 -6.01 -9.53
C VAL A 59 21.33 -5.51 -8.10
N LYS A 60 21.84 -6.37 -7.23
CA LYS A 60 22.15 -6.06 -5.82
C LYS A 60 23.02 -4.81 -5.68
N ASN A 61 24.10 -4.75 -6.47
CA ASN A 61 25.00 -3.59 -6.51
C ASN A 61 24.29 -2.31 -6.99
N LYS A 62 23.37 -2.40 -7.96
CA LYS A 62 22.63 -1.23 -8.48
C LYS A 62 21.58 -0.69 -7.50
N VAL A 63 20.91 -1.56 -6.74
CA VAL A 63 19.83 -1.16 -5.82
C VAL A 63 20.26 -0.99 -4.38
N GLY A 64 21.54 -1.27 -4.06
CA GLY A 64 22.10 -1.09 -2.72
C GLY A 64 21.59 -2.10 -1.70
N ILE A 65 21.34 -3.35 -2.14
CA ILE A 65 20.88 -4.45 -1.28
C ILE A 65 21.93 -5.56 -1.34
N GLU A 66 22.38 -6.05 -0.18
CA GLU A 66 23.32 -7.18 -0.07
C GLU A 66 22.66 -8.55 -0.24
#